data_AF-A0A0A0EAU4-F1
#
_entry.id   AF-A0A0A0EAU4-F1
#
_cell.length_a   1.000
_cell.length_b   1.000
_cell.length_c   1.000
_cell.angle_alpha   90.00
_cell.angle_beta   90.00
_cell.angle_gamma   90.00
#
_symmetry.space_group_name_H-M   'P 1'
#
loop_
_entity.id
_entity.type
_entity.pdbx_description
1 polymer ?
#
loop_
_entity_poly.entity_id
_entity_poly.type
_entity_poly.pdbx_seq_one_letter_code
_entity_poly.pdbx_strand_id
1 'polypeptide(L)'
;MQPSQIDADLTRAHFDYLATCGDRITDAGGLREGPDAPFCGSVWVIEADTLAEAQALADGDPYCKAGLRPDYRVLQWNRAPLPKTD
;
A
#
# COMPACT_ATOMS: atom_id res chain seq x y z
N MET A 1 -5.67 -3.66 -10.95
CA MET A 1 -6.17 -2.27 -10.98
C MET A 1 -5.10 -1.41 -11.66
N GLN A 2 -5.47 -0.55 -12.62
CA GLN A 2 -4.52 0.40 -13.22
C GLN A 2 -4.87 1.82 -12.78
N PRO A 3 -3.96 2.57 -12.13
CA PRO A 3 -4.24 3.93 -11.66
C PRO A 3 -4.76 4.89 -12.74
N SER A 4 -4.29 4.74 -13.98
CA SER A 4 -4.74 5.56 -15.12
C SER A 4 -6.19 5.32 -15.54
N GLN A 5 -6.82 4.26 -15.02
CA GLN A 5 -8.20 3.87 -15.32
C GLN A 5 -9.15 4.12 -14.14
N ILE A 6 -8.64 4.63 -13.02
CA ILE A 6 -9.43 4.95 -11.83
C ILE A 6 -9.87 6.40 -11.91
N ASP A 7 -11.03 6.69 -11.31
CA ASP A 7 -11.48 8.05 -11.11
C ASP A 7 -10.37 8.93 -10.49
N ALA A 8 -10.16 10.12 -11.05
CA ALA A 8 -9.06 10.99 -10.68
C ALA A 8 -9.22 11.56 -9.26
N ASP A 9 -10.45 11.80 -8.82
CA ASP A 9 -10.74 12.30 -7.48
C ASP A 9 -10.53 11.21 -6.43
N LEU A 10 -10.92 9.97 -6.75
CA LEU A 10 -10.62 8.81 -5.91
C LEU A 10 -9.11 8.56 -5.80
N THR A 11 -8.40 8.68 -6.92
CA THR A 11 -6.93 8.56 -6.97
C THR A 11 -6.26 9.65 -6.13
N ARG A 12 -6.74 10.89 -6.21
CA ARG A 12 -6.25 11.99 -5.37
C ARG A 12 -6.50 11.71 -3.90
N ALA A 13 -7.71 11.31 -3.53
CA ALA A 13 -8.05 10.97 -2.15
C ALA A 13 -7.16 9.86 -1.58
N HIS A 14 -6.83 8.85 -2.40
CA HIS A 14 -5.88 7.80 -2.02
C HIS A 14 -4.49 8.36 -1.68
N PHE A 15 -3.94 9.24 -2.52
CA PHE A 15 -2.64 9.86 -2.26
C PHE A 15 -2.67 10.85 -1.09
N ASP A 16 -3.76 11.60 -0.92
CA ASP A 16 -3.95 12.48 0.23
C ASP A 16 -3.98 11.67 1.53
N TYR A 17 -4.68 10.53 1.54
CA TYR A 17 -4.70 9.62 2.68
C TYR A 17 -3.30 9.10 3.01
N LEU A 18 -2.55 8.61 2.02
CA LEU A 18 -1.16 8.17 2.20
C LEU A 18 -0.28 9.28 2.79
N ALA A 19 -0.43 10.52 2.32
CA ALA A 19 0.31 11.66 2.85
C ALA A 19 -0.02 11.95 4.33
N THR A 20 -1.26 11.74 4.75
CA THR A 20 -1.65 11.89 6.16
C THR A 20 -1.14 10.77 7.08
N CYS A 21 -0.76 9.62 6.51
CA CYS A 21 -0.29 8.45 7.24
C CYS A 21 1.23 8.24 7.12
N GLY A 22 1.98 9.22 6.61
CA GLY A 22 3.41 9.09 6.29
C GLY A 22 4.33 8.84 7.49
N ASP A 23 3.83 9.00 8.72
CA ASP A 23 4.51 8.62 9.96
C ASP A 23 4.43 7.11 10.26
N ARG A 24 3.45 6.41 9.68
CA ARG A 24 3.22 4.97 9.88
C ARG A 24 3.45 4.16 8.61
N ILE A 25 3.05 4.65 7.44
CA ILE A 25 3.22 3.94 6.17
C ILE A 25 4.56 4.37 5.55
N THR A 26 5.61 3.58 5.74
CA THR A 26 6.97 3.95 5.32
C THR A 26 7.19 3.75 3.82
N ASP A 27 6.51 2.76 3.24
CA ASP A 27 6.61 2.42 1.83
C ASP A 27 5.23 1.97 1.33
N ALA A 28 4.84 2.45 0.15
CA ALA A 28 3.59 2.06 -0.51
C ALA A 28 3.80 2.07 -2.03
N GLY A 29 3.46 0.96 -2.68
CA GLY A 29 3.65 0.85 -4.13
C GLY A 29 2.75 -0.19 -4.79
N GLY A 30 2.55 -0.02 -6.08
CA GLY A 30 1.89 -1.02 -6.93
C GLY A 30 2.89 -2.09 -7.39
N LEU A 31 2.46 -3.35 -7.37
CA LEU A 31 3.23 -4.50 -7.84
C LEU A 31 3.02 -4.74 -9.33
N ARG A 32 4.06 -5.18 -10.03
CA ARG A 32 4.06 -5.57 -11.44
C ARG A 32 4.89 -6.83 -11.61
N GLU A 33 4.56 -7.66 -12.60
CA GLU A 33 5.35 -8.87 -12.93
C GLU A 33 6.65 -8.55 -13.68
N GLY A 34 6.77 -7.33 -14.21
CA GLY A 34 7.95 -6.84 -14.93
C GLY A 34 7.85 -5.33 -15.18
N PRO A 35 8.92 -4.69 -15.71
CA PRO A 35 9.01 -3.23 -15.85
C PRO A 35 7.82 -2.61 -16.61
N ASP A 36 7.42 -3.24 -17.72
CA ASP A 36 6.36 -2.75 -18.59
C ASP A 36 5.00 -3.45 -18.35
N ALA A 37 4.96 -4.40 -17.41
CA ALA A 37 3.74 -5.16 -17.13
C ALA A 37 2.71 -4.28 -16.40
N PRO A 38 1.40 -4.52 -16.62
CA PRO A 38 0.35 -3.83 -15.86
C PRO A 38 0.45 -4.12 -14.36
N PHE A 39 -0.11 -3.24 -13.54
CA PHE A 39 -0.17 -3.47 -12.09
C PHE A 39 -1.04 -4.69 -11.76
N CYS A 40 -0.50 -5.60 -10.96
CA CYS A 40 -1.14 -6.83 -10.51
C CYS A 40 -1.46 -6.85 -9.01
N GLY A 41 -1.06 -5.83 -8.25
CA GLY A 41 -1.35 -5.72 -6.81
C GLY A 41 -0.70 -4.49 -6.19
N SER A 42 -0.59 -4.49 -4.87
CA SER A 42 0.12 -3.47 -4.12
C SER A 42 0.81 -4.07 -2.90
N VAL A 43 1.90 -3.44 -2.46
CA VAL A 43 2.60 -3.77 -1.23
C VAL A 43 2.83 -2.51 -0.42
N TRP A 44 2.46 -2.55 0.85
CA TRP A 44 2.67 -1.49 1.82
C TRP A 44 3.52 -2.03 2.98
N VAL A 45 4.42 -1.21 3.49
CA VAL A 45 5.16 -1.42 4.74
C VAL A 45 4.62 -0.43 5.76
N ILE A 46 4.15 -0.95 6.89
CA ILE A 46 3.41 -0.18 7.90
C ILE A 46 4.06 -0.43 9.27
N GLU A 47 4.49 0.64 9.93
CA GLU A 47 4.87 0.66 11.33
C GLU A 47 3.59 0.74 12.18
N ALA A 48 3.32 -0.31 12.96
CA ALA A 48 2.15 -0.40 13.81
C ALA A 48 2.44 -1.21 15.07
N ASP A 49 1.78 -0.90 16.18
CA ASP A 49 1.98 -1.59 17.45
C ASP A 49 1.21 -2.92 17.50
N THR A 50 0.16 -3.04 16.68
CA THR A 50 -0.64 -4.26 16.55
C THR A 50 -1.02 -4.56 15.11
N LEU A 51 -1.32 -5.83 14.81
CA LEU A 51 -1.84 -6.23 13.49
C LEU A 51 -3.17 -5.51 13.15
N ALA A 52 -4.00 -5.24 14.16
CA ALA A 52 -5.28 -4.57 14.00
C ALA A 52 -5.11 -3.10 13.58
N GLU A 53 -4.08 -2.41 14.06
CA GLU A 53 -3.76 -1.04 13.63
C GLU A 53 -3.28 -0.99 12.17
N ALA A 54 -2.38 -1.91 11.79
CA ALA A 54 -1.95 -2.03 10.39
C ALA A 54 -3.14 -2.34 9.46
N GLN A 55 -4.05 -3.21 9.91
CA GLN A 55 -5.28 -3.54 9.22
C GLN A 55 -6.19 -2.31 9.07
N ALA A 56 -6.40 -1.54 10.13
CA ALA A 56 -7.18 -0.32 10.09
C ALA A 56 -6.61 0.74 9.12
N LEU A 57 -5.28 0.84 9.03
CA LEU A 57 -4.62 1.73 8.06
C LEU A 57 -4.86 1.27 6.61
N ALA A 58 -4.83 -0.03 6.35
CA ALA A 58 -5.15 -0.58 5.04
C ALA A 58 -6.65 -0.37 4.68
N ASP A 59 -7.55 -0.62 5.62
CA ASP A 59 -9.00 -0.41 5.44
C ASP A 59 -9.39 1.07 5.32
N GLY A 60 -8.56 1.96 5.86
CA GLY A 60 -8.73 3.40 5.74
C GLY A 60 -8.50 3.94 4.33
N ASP A 61 -7.76 3.21 3.49
CA ASP A 61 -7.45 3.59 2.11
C ASP A 61 -8.73 3.76 1.27
N PRO A 62 -8.92 4.92 0.61
CA PRO A 62 -9.99 5.14 -0.36
C PRO A 62 -10.12 4.03 -1.43
N TYR A 63 -9.02 3.44 -1.91
CA TYR A 63 -9.09 2.31 -2.85
C TYR A 63 -9.67 1.05 -2.21
N CYS A 64 -9.37 0.76 -0.95
CA CYS A 64 -9.96 -0.37 -0.23
C CYS A 64 -11.47 -0.12 0.00
N LYS A 65 -11.84 1.08 0.47
CA LYS A 65 -13.24 1.47 0.68
C LYS A 65 -14.07 1.45 -0.60
N ALA A 66 -13.45 1.74 -1.74
CA ALA A 66 -14.08 1.66 -3.06
C ALA A 66 -14.13 0.23 -3.65
N GLY A 67 -13.64 -0.78 -2.93
CA GLY A 67 -13.64 -2.18 -3.38
C GLY A 67 -12.61 -2.49 -4.48
N LEU A 68 -11.64 -1.61 -4.73
CA LEU A 68 -10.60 -1.81 -5.75
C LEU A 68 -9.52 -2.81 -5.30
N ARG A 69 -9.53 -3.18 -4.02
CA ARG A 69 -8.69 -4.21 -3.41
C ARG A 69 -9.58 -5.23 -2.70
N PRO A 70 -10.24 -6.12 -3.46
CA PRO A 70 -11.22 -7.05 -2.89
C PRO A 70 -10.59 -8.04 -1.92
N ASP A 71 -9.30 -8.35 -2.11
CA ASP A 71 -8.56 -9.28 -1.29
C ASP A 71 -7.17 -8.71 -0.97
N TYR A 72 -6.75 -8.85 0.28
CA TYR A 72 -5.38 -8.61 0.72
C TYR A 72 -5.10 -9.42 2.00
N ARG A 73 -3.83 -9.43 2.41
CA ARG A 73 -3.39 -10.02 3.67
C ARG A 73 -2.50 -9.02 4.40
N VAL A 74 -2.68 -8.93 5.71
CA VAL A 74 -1.77 -8.21 6.59
C VAL A 74 -0.94 -9.23 7.35
N LEU A 75 0.37 -9.11 7.25
CA LEU A 75 1.33 -10.03 7.87
C LEU A 75 2.32 -9.22 8.70
N GLN A 76 2.73 -9.77 9.83
CA GLN A 76 3.88 -9.22 10.54
C GLN A 76 5.16 -9.59 9.79
N TRP A 77 6.00 -8.60 9.53
CA TRP A 77 7.29 -8.76 8.86
C TRP A 77 8.40 -8.18 9.73
N ASN A 78 9.55 -8.84 9.74
CA ASN A 78 10.76 -8.34 10.36
C ASN A 78 11.80 -8.10 9.28
N ARG A 79 12.36 -6.89 9.25
CA ARG A 79 13.46 -6.56 8.33
C ARG A 79 14.70 -7.40 8.67
N ALA A 80 15.19 -8.15 7.68
CA ALA A 80 16.46 -8.84 7.80
C ALA A 80 17.64 -7.84 7.67
N PRO A 81 18.76 -8.06 8.37
CA PRO A 81 19.97 -7.30 8.11
C PRO A 81 20.49 -7.64 6.72
N LEU A 82 20.59 -6.63 5.86
CA LEU A 82 21.26 -6.75 4.56
C LEU A 82 22.70 -6.25 4.71
N PRO A 83 23.71 -6.99 4.20
CA PRO A 83 25.07 -6.47 4.17
C PRO A 83 25.09 -5.18 3.34
N LYS A 84 25.75 -4.14 3.86
CA LYS A 84 26.00 -2.94 3.07
C LYS A 84 27.01 -3.33 1.99
N THR A 85 26.62 -3.20 0.73
CA THR A 85 27.58 -3.22 -0.37
C THR A 85 28.25 -1.85 -0.37
N ASP A 86 29.58 -1.84 -0.24
CA ASP A 86 30.40 -0.63 -0.40
C ASP A 86 30.27 -0.03 -1.81
#